data_AF-A0A848V014-F1
#
_entry.id   AF-A0A848V014-F1
#
_cell.length_a   1.000
_cell.length_b   1.000
_cell.length_c   1.000
_cell.angle_alpha   90.00
_cell.angle_beta   90.00
_cell.angle_gamma   90.00
#
_symmetry.space_group_name_H-M   'P 1'
#
loop_
_entity.id
_entity.type
_entity.pdbx_description
1 polymer ?
#
loop_
_entity_poly.entity_id
_entity_poly.type
_entity_poly.pdbx_seq_one_letter_code
_entity_poly.pdbx_strand_id
1 'polypeptide(L)'
;SYVATMLAAMVLGNYVIQDISGSGASFSDDFGGFGFAGLGPILMPVLIAGVGLIFSIVGTWVIRIKNNDAKEIQVQGAFNLGNWGSIVLTGVASFFIIGFMLPPSMNMMFFGEGYVAITSMRVFYAVLIGLAVGGLIAMLTEYYTAMGKRPVLGIIKNSSTGAATNIIAGLSLGMMSTFAPVILFAGAIWGAYACAGFYGVAIAASAMMATTAMQLAIDAFGPIADNAGGIAEMSELPDEVRERTDILDAVGNTTAAVGKGFAIASAALTALALFAAYVTFTGIDGINIFKAKVLAALFIGGMIPVVFSAMAMSSVGKAAMAMVKEVRRQFKDIPGIMEGKAEPEYDKCVDISTKAALREMMLPGILTIVGPIIIGFFMGAEALGAYMAGVTVSGVLWAIFQNNAGGAWDNAKKSFEAGVEIDGEMTYKGSEAHKAAVTGDTVGDPFKDTSGPSMNILIKLTCLVGLVIAPILGGHSDEGEQTGSNTIEVQEIEVAQDVNNNTTYVYE
;
A
#
# COMPACT_ATOMS: atom_id res chain seq x y z
N SER A 1 2.86 1.56 -6.01
CA SER A 1 1.42 1.82 -5.85
C SER A 1 0.89 2.54 -7.08
N TYR A 2 1.43 3.72 -7.39
CA TYR A 2 0.94 4.60 -8.46
C TYR A 2 0.58 3.86 -9.76
N VAL A 3 1.54 3.15 -10.34
CA VAL A 3 1.35 2.43 -11.62
C VAL A 3 0.23 1.39 -11.54
N ALA A 4 0.22 0.52 -10.53
CA ALA A 4 -0.78 -0.54 -10.40
C ALA A 4 -2.20 0.03 -10.24
N THR A 5 -2.35 1.12 -9.47
CA THR A 5 -3.63 1.80 -9.30
C THR A 5 -4.12 2.45 -10.59
N MET A 6 -3.23 3.13 -11.31
CA MET A 6 -3.57 3.71 -12.62
C MET A 6 -4.00 2.63 -13.61
N LEU A 7 -3.23 1.54 -13.70
CA LEU A 7 -3.58 0.41 -14.58
C LEU A 7 -4.94 -0.19 -14.25
N ALA A 8 -5.24 -0.40 -12.95
CA ALA A 8 -6.54 -0.91 -12.54
C ALA A 8 -7.69 0.04 -12.93
N ALA A 9 -7.52 1.35 -12.72
CA ALA A 9 -8.51 2.35 -13.11
C ALA A 9 -8.67 2.45 -14.63
N MET A 10 -7.58 2.37 -15.40
CA MET A 10 -7.59 2.35 -16.87
C MET A 10 -8.34 1.12 -17.40
N VAL A 11 -8.06 -0.07 -16.85
CA VAL A 11 -8.73 -1.32 -17.23
C VAL A 11 -10.23 -1.21 -16.97
N LEU A 12 -10.63 -0.73 -15.79
CA LEU A 12 -12.05 -0.56 -15.48
C LEU A 12 -12.70 0.56 -16.31
N GLY A 13 -11.94 1.59 -16.70
CA GLY A 13 -12.39 2.61 -17.65
C GLY A 13 -12.78 2.02 -19.01
N ASN A 14 -12.06 1.00 -19.48
CA ASN A 14 -12.43 0.29 -20.71
C ASN A 14 -13.78 -0.43 -20.56
N TYR A 15 -14.06 -1.01 -19.39
CA TYR A 15 -15.36 -1.63 -19.12
C TYR A 15 -16.50 -0.60 -19.07
N VAL A 16 -16.25 0.60 -18.54
CA VAL A 16 -17.26 1.68 -18.62
C VAL A 16 -17.65 1.98 -20.07
N ILE A 17 -16.68 2.02 -20.99
CA ILE A 17 -16.94 2.24 -22.42
C ILE A 17 -17.74 1.06 -23.02
N GLN A 18 -17.39 -0.18 -22.65
CA GLN A 18 -18.11 -1.38 -23.08
C GLN A 18 -19.54 -1.40 -22.56
N ASP A 19 -19.78 -1.02 -21.30
CA ASP A 19 -21.11 -0.95 -20.69
C ASP A 19 -22.00 0.06 -21.40
N ILE A 20 -21.46 1.25 -21.71
CA ILE A 20 -22.18 2.28 -22.45
C ILE A 20 -22.57 1.76 -23.83
N SER A 21 -21.62 1.13 -24.54
CA SER A 21 -21.84 0.55 -25.86
C SER A 21 -22.85 -0.61 -25.83
N GLY A 22 -22.76 -1.48 -24.84
CA GLY A 22 -23.67 -2.61 -24.61
C GLY A 22 -25.09 -2.18 -24.24
N SER A 23 -25.26 -0.99 -23.65
CA SER A 23 -26.57 -0.38 -23.40
C SER A 23 -27.25 0.22 -24.64
N GLY A 24 -26.61 0.13 -25.82
CA GLY A 24 -27.11 0.67 -27.09
C GLY A 24 -26.80 2.15 -27.32
N ALA A 25 -25.98 2.77 -26.47
CA ALA A 25 -25.54 4.15 -26.61
C ALA A 25 -24.11 4.22 -27.20
N SER A 26 -23.88 5.10 -28.16
CA SER A 26 -22.52 5.42 -28.62
C SER A 26 -21.83 6.32 -27.60
N PHE A 27 -20.67 5.92 -27.07
CA PHE A 27 -19.87 6.79 -26.22
C PHE A 27 -19.27 7.95 -27.03
N SER A 28 -19.58 9.19 -26.65
CA SER A 28 -18.96 10.40 -27.20
C SER A 28 -18.58 11.34 -26.06
N ASP A 29 -17.34 11.85 -26.09
CA ASP A 29 -16.81 12.82 -25.14
C ASP A 29 -16.29 14.08 -25.86
N ASP A 30 -16.26 15.22 -25.16
CA ASP A 30 -15.68 16.48 -25.68
C ASP A 30 -14.15 16.37 -25.85
N PHE A 31 -13.53 15.40 -25.17
CA PHE A 31 -12.14 15.01 -25.28
C PHE A 31 -11.77 14.54 -26.70
N GLY A 32 -12.74 14.04 -27.48
CA GLY A 32 -12.56 13.65 -28.88
C GLY A 32 -12.07 14.74 -29.81
N GLY A 33 -12.26 16.02 -29.46
CA GLY A 33 -11.70 17.16 -30.21
C GLY A 33 -10.16 17.21 -30.25
N PHE A 34 -9.48 16.46 -29.37
CA PHE A 34 -8.01 16.39 -29.29
C PHE A 34 -7.42 15.11 -29.91
N GLY A 35 -8.22 14.32 -30.64
CA GLY A 35 -7.76 13.09 -31.31
C GLY A 35 -7.78 11.82 -30.46
N PHE A 36 -8.39 11.87 -29.27
CA PHE A 36 -8.53 10.75 -28.33
C PHE A 36 -9.99 10.38 -28.05
N ALA A 37 -10.84 10.52 -29.08
CA ALA A 37 -12.28 10.32 -28.96
C ALA A 37 -12.62 8.96 -28.36
N GLY A 38 -13.42 8.99 -27.30
CA GLY A 38 -13.95 7.79 -26.69
C GLY A 38 -13.02 7.13 -25.65
N LEU A 39 -11.88 7.74 -25.32
CA LEU A 39 -10.92 7.22 -24.32
C LEU A 39 -11.00 7.92 -22.95
N GLY A 40 -11.99 8.81 -22.75
CA GLY A 40 -12.17 9.59 -21.52
C GLY A 40 -12.03 8.77 -20.23
N PRO A 41 -12.85 7.73 -19.99
CA PRO A 41 -12.78 6.90 -18.79
C PRO A 41 -11.44 6.19 -18.58
N ILE A 42 -10.71 5.89 -19.66
CA ILE A 42 -9.41 5.22 -19.57
C ILE A 42 -8.32 6.22 -19.18
N LEU A 43 -8.28 7.40 -19.80
CA LEU A 43 -7.19 8.38 -19.63
C LEU A 43 -7.41 9.37 -18.48
N MET A 44 -8.65 9.55 -18.03
CA MET A 44 -9.01 10.45 -16.93
C MET A 44 -8.24 10.18 -15.61
N PRO A 45 -8.09 8.93 -15.12
CA PRO A 45 -7.26 8.63 -13.95
C PRO A 45 -5.82 9.16 -14.09
N VAL A 46 -5.22 9.00 -15.28
CA VAL A 46 -3.86 9.42 -15.59
C VAL A 46 -3.74 10.94 -15.61
N LEU A 47 -4.72 11.64 -16.19
CA LEU A 47 -4.72 13.10 -16.25
C LEU A 47 -4.90 13.72 -14.86
N ILE A 48 -5.83 13.21 -14.04
CA ILE A 48 -6.01 13.64 -12.65
C ILE A 48 -4.70 13.47 -11.87
N ALA A 49 -4.04 12.32 -12.02
CA ALA A 49 -2.78 12.05 -11.34
C ALA A 49 -1.63 12.95 -11.83
N GLY A 50 -1.55 13.20 -13.14
CA GLY A 50 -0.57 14.11 -13.73
C GLY A 50 -0.74 15.56 -13.26
N VAL A 51 -1.97 16.05 -13.20
CA VAL A 51 -2.26 17.39 -12.66
C VAL A 51 -2.00 17.45 -11.16
N GLY A 52 -2.33 16.40 -10.40
CA GLY A 52 -2.01 16.30 -8.97
C GLY A 52 -0.50 16.33 -8.70
N LEU A 53 0.32 15.77 -9.59
CA LEU A 53 1.78 15.87 -9.52
C LEU A 53 2.24 17.32 -9.67
N ILE A 54 1.70 18.05 -10.66
CA ILE A 54 2.00 19.48 -10.85
C ILE A 54 1.64 20.28 -9.60
N PHE A 55 0.45 20.05 -9.03
CA PHE A 55 0.04 20.74 -7.80
C PHE A 55 0.89 20.36 -6.60
N SER A 56 1.36 19.11 -6.52
CA SER A 56 2.32 18.69 -5.50
C SER A 56 3.62 19.48 -5.62
N ILE A 57 4.15 19.68 -6.84
CA ILE A 57 5.34 20.51 -7.07
C ILE A 57 5.08 21.95 -6.62
N VAL A 58 3.97 22.56 -7.04
CA VAL A 58 3.61 23.93 -6.61
C VAL A 58 3.43 24.03 -5.09
N GLY A 59 2.86 23.00 -4.47
CA GLY A 59 2.68 22.89 -3.03
C GLY A 59 4.00 22.96 -2.26
N THR A 60 5.10 22.44 -2.83
CA THR A 60 6.43 22.53 -2.20
C THR A 60 6.90 23.96 -2.00
N TRP A 61 6.52 24.90 -2.88
CA TRP A 61 6.93 26.31 -2.78
C TRP A 61 6.32 27.04 -1.57
N VAL A 62 5.23 26.50 -1.04
CA VAL A 62 4.52 27.02 0.14
C VAL A 62 5.14 26.50 1.45
N ILE A 63 5.89 25.38 1.39
CA ILE A 63 6.56 24.79 2.55
C ILE A 63 7.79 25.63 2.89
N ARG A 64 7.67 26.51 3.88
CA ARG A 64 8.76 27.37 4.35
C ARG A 64 8.77 27.48 5.87
N ILE A 65 9.95 27.29 6.46
CA ILE A 65 10.20 27.58 7.87
C ILE A 65 10.73 29.01 7.96
N LYS A 66 10.06 29.84 8.75
CA LYS A 66 10.37 31.28 8.86
C LYS A 66 11.38 31.62 9.96
N ASN A 67 11.56 30.76 10.96
CA ASN A 67 12.42 31.02 12.11
C ASN A 67 13.32 29.80 12.40
N ASN A 68 14.55 30.05 12.83
CA ASN A 68 15.50 29.00 13.23
C ASN A 68 15.12 28.35 14.58
N ASP A 69 14.26 28.99 15.38
CA ASP A 69 13.73 28.41 16.64
C ASP A 69 12.52 27.50 16.41
N ALA A 70 12.31 27.04 15.16
CA ALA A 70 11.14 26.26 14.81
C ALA A 70 11.17 24.89 15.49
N LYS A 71 10.10 24.60 16.22
CA LYS A 71 9.88 23.31 16.87
C LYS A 71 9.13 22.34 15.96
N GLU A 72 9.10 21.07 16.35
CA GLU A 72 8.55 19.94 15.60
C GLU A 72 7.14 20.23 15.05
N ILE A 73 6.27 20.84 15.87
CA ILE A 73 4.90 21.20 15.49
C ILE A 73 4.87 22.17 14.31
N GLN A 74 5.79 23.13 14.25
CA GLN A 74 5.85 24.13 13.19
C GLN A 74 6.35 23.53 11.88
N VAL A 75 7.35 22.65 11.96
CA VAL A 75 7.87 21.91 10.80
C VAL A 75 6.81 20.99 10.22
N GLN A 76 6.15 20.18 11.07
CA GLN A 76 5.05 19.30 10.68
C GLN A 76 3.88 20.09 10.07
N GLY A 77 3.54 21.24 10.66
CA GLY A 77 2.48 22.12 10.15
C GLY A 77 2.76 22.65 8.74
N ALA A 78 4.01 22.96 8.41
CA ALA A 78 4.40 23.41 7.07
C ALA A 78 4.21 22.30 6.02
N PHE A 79 4.60 21.06 6.33
CA PHE A 79 4.35 19.91 5.46
C PHE A 79 2.84 19.63 5.28
N ASN A 80 2.08 19.69 6.38
CA ASN A 80 0.63 19.51 6.34
C ASN A 80 -0.06 20.55 5.45
N LEU A 81 0.38 21.81 5.49
CA LEU A 81 -0.14 22.86 4.61
C LEU A 81 0.11 22.54 3.13
N GLY A 82 1.33 22.09 2.78
CA GLY A 82 1.67 21.66 1.41
C GLY A 82 0.83 20.48 0.93
N ASN A 83 0.62 19.48 1.79
CA ASN A 83 -0.22 18.31 1.50
C ASN A 83 -1.69 18.71 1.27
N TRP A 84 -2.31 19.43 2.21
CA TRP A 84 -3.69 19.89 2.06
C TRP A 84 -3.89 20.79 0.84
N GLY A 85 -2.95 21.69 0.57
CA GLY A 85 -2.97 22.52 -0.63
C GLY A 85 -2.99 21.67 -1.91
N SER A 86 -2.14 20.64 -1.98
CA SER A 86 -2.08 19.73 -3.13
C SER A 86 -3.37 18.94 -3.30
N ILE A 87 -3.96 18.44 -2.20
CA ILE A 87 -5.24 17.71 -2.19
C ILE A 87 -6.38 18.60 -2.70
N VAL A 88 -6.51 19.81 -2.17
CA VAL A 88 -7.60 20.74 -2.53
C VAL A 88 -7.50 21.17 -3.99
N LEU A 89 -6.31 21.55 -4.47
CA LEU A 89 -6.11 21.93 -5.87
C LEU A 89 -6.42 20.78 -6.82
N THR A 90 -6.00 19.55 -6.47
CA THR A 90 -6.32 18.35 -7.25
C THR A 90 -7.83 18.12 -7.31
N GLY A 91 -8.55 18.29 -6.20
CA GLY A 91 -10.01 18.19 -6.16
C GLY A 91 -10.68 19.22 -7.07
N VAL A 92 -10.24 20.48 -7.03
CA VAL A 92 -10.79 21.54 -7.89
C VAL A 92 -10.53 21.24 -9.37
N ALA A 93 -9.32 20.84 -9.75
CA ALA A 93 -9.03 20.50 -11.15
C ALA A 93 -9.80 19.25 -11.62
N SER A 94 -9.98 18.26 -10.73
CA SER A 94 -10.72 17.04 -11.05
C SER A 94 -12.17 17.33 -11.46
N PHE A 95 -12.81 18.35 -10.89
CA PHE A 95 -14.15 18.78 -11.30
C PHE A 95 -14.18 19.17 -12.78
N PHE A 96 -13.24 20.00 -13.23
CA PHE A 96 -13.15 20.43 -14.63
C PHE A 96 -12.73 19.29 -15.56
N ILE A 97 -11.77 18.46 -15.14
CA ILE A 97 -11.30 17.30 -15.91
C ILE A 97 -12.46 16.33 -16.17
N ILE A 98 -13.23 16.00 -15.13
CA ILE A 98 -14.36 15.08 -15.23
C ILE A 98 -15.47 15.64 -16.12
N GLY A 99 -15.79 16.94 -15.97
CA GLY A 99 -16.78 17.60 -16.82
C GLY A 99 -16.39 17.64 -18.30
N PHE A 100 -15.10 17.60 -18.60
CA PHE A 100 -14.56 17.60 -19.96
C PHE A 100 -14.39 16.19 -20.57
N MET A 101 -14.04 15.19 -19.75
CA MET A 101 -13.70 13.84 -20.23
C MET A 101 -14.84 12.83 -20.14
N LEU A 102 -15.91 13.13 -19.39
CA LEU A 102 -17.05 12.24 -19.23
C LEU A 102 -18.35 12.93 -19.66
N PRO A 103 -19.26 12.22 -20.35
CA PRO A 103 -20.57 12.76 -20.67
C PRO A 103 -21.39 12.97 -19.39
N PRO A 104 -22.44 13.83 -19.44
CA PRO A 104 -23.24 14.15 -18.25
C PRO A 104 -23.90 12.94 -17.58
N SER A 105 -24.23 11.90 -18.35
CA SER A 105 -24.83 10.65 -17.89
C SER A 105 -24.28 9.46 -18.67
N MET A 106 -24.05 8.35 -17.98
CA MET A 106 -23.52 7.09 -18.52
C MET A 106 -24.29 5.93 -17.90
N ASN A 107 -24.58 4.88 -18.68
CA ASN A 107 -25.09 3.64 -18.12
C ASN A 107 -23.90 2.73 -17.80
N MET A 108 -23.81 2.29 -16.54
CA MET A 108 -22.74 1.41 -16.06
C MET A 108 -23.35 0.13 -15.51
N MET A 109 -22.70 -1.00 -15.75
CA MET A 109 -23.15 -2.28 -15.22
C MET A 109 -22.68 -2.43 -13.77
N PHE A 110 -23.64 -2.51 -12.85
CA PHE A 110 -23.38 -2.79 -11.45
C PHE A 110 -23.49 -4.29 -11.21
N PHE A 111 -22.52 -4.82 -10.48
CA PHE A 111 -22.46 -6.23 -10.17
C PHE A 111 -23.69 -6.64 -9.34
N GLY A 112 -24.51 -7.56 -9.88
CA GLY A 112 -25.75 -8.02 -9.25
C GLY A 112 -26.96 -7.08 -9.37
N GLU A 113 -26.79 -5.88 -9.92
CA GLU A 113 -27.87 -4.86 -10.04
C GLU A 113 -28.18 -4.48 -11.50
N GLY A 114 -27.35 -4.86 -12.47
CA GLY A 114 -27.55 -4.57 -13.88
C GLY A 114 -27.16 -3.13 -14.25
N TYR A 115 -27.73 -2.59 -15.34
CA TYR A 115 -27.40 -1.25 -15.81
C TYR A 115 -28.01 -0.16 -14.93
N VAL A 116 -27.16 0.73 -14.44
CA VAL A 116 -27.54 1.88 -13.62
C VAL A 116 -27.07 3.17 -14.30
N ALA A 117 -27.93 4.18 -14.37
CA ALA A 117 -27.57 5.50 -14.86
C ALA A 117 -26.74 6.27 -13.81
N ILE A 118 -25.51 6.61 -14.18
CA ILE A 118 -24.52 7.30 -13.37
C ILE A 118 -24.17 8.64 -14.02
N THR A 119 -24.20 9.73 -13.24
CA THR A 119 -23.76 11.04 -13.72
C THR A 119 -22.26 11.23 -13.52
N SER A 120 -21.62 12.07 -14.34
CA SER A 120 -20.21 12.44 -14.18
C SER A 120 -19.91 13.02 -12.78
N MET A 121 -20.89 13.70 -12.17
CA MET A 121 -20.80 14.20 -10.79
C MET A 121 -20.63 13.08 -9.74
N ARG A 122 -21.22 11.90 -9.96
CA ARG A 122 -20.99 10.77 -9.03
C ARG A 122 -19.55 10.28 -9.13
N VAL A 123 -18.96 10.25 -10.32
CA VAL A 123 -17.53 9.94 -10.50
C VAL A 123 -16.65 10.97 -9.79
N PHE A 124 -17.03 12.26 -9.84
CA PHE A 124 -16.35 13.31 -9.07
C PHE A 124 -16.42 13.08 -7.56
N TYR A 125 -17.57 12.66 -7.01
CA TYR A 125 -17.65 12.29 -5.59
C TYR A 125 -16.76 11.10 -5.23
N ALA A 126 -16.61 10.10 -6.12
CA ALA A 126 -15.65 9.01 -5.91
C ALA A 126 -14.19 9.52 -5.82
N VAL A 127 -13.81 10.47 -6.68
CA VAL A 127 -12.50 11.14 -6.62
C VAL A 127 -12.31 11.88 -5.29
N LEU A 128 -13.32 12.64 -4.83
CA LEU A 128 -13.26 13.31 -3.53
C LEU A 128 -13.13 12.34 -2.36
N ILE A 129 -13.80 11.19 -2.40
CA ILE A 129 -13.65 10.13 -1.39
C ILE A 129 -12.19 9.66 -1.36
N GLY A 130 -11.59 9.38 -2.52
CA GLY A 130 -10.18 8.98 -2.62
C GLY A 130 -9.20 10.00 -2.03
N LEU A 131 -9.37 11.27 -2.41
CA LEU A 131 -8.58 12.39 -1.88
C LEU A 131 -8.76 12.55 -0.36
N ALA A 132 -10.00 12.44 0.13
CA ALA A 132 -10.31 12.51 1.56
C ALA A 132 -9.66 11.37 2.35
N VAL A 133 -9.67 10.12 1.83
CA VAL A 133 -8.97 8.99 2.46
C VAL A 133 -7.48 9.27 2.58
N GLY A 134 -6.85 9.81 1.54
CA GLY A 134 -5.44 10.19 1.57
C GLY A 134 -5.09 11.19 2.66
N GLY A 135 -5.92 12.21 2.87
CA GLY A 135 -5.74 13.18 3.96
C GLY A 135 -6.04 12.59 5.35
N LEU A 136 -7.14 11.84 5.48
CA LEU A 136 -7.58 11.26 6.75
C LEU A 136 -6.62 10.19 7.27
N ILE A 137 -6.05 9.35 6.39
CA ILE A 137 -5.07 8.35 6.83
C ILE A 137 -3.79 8.99 7.36
N ALA A 138 -3.36 10.11 6.76
CA ALA A 138 -2.22 10.86 7.24
C ALA A 138 -2.49 11.41 8.65
N MET A 139 -3.66 12.02 8.86
CA MET A 139 -4.06 12.53 10.18
C MET A 139 -4.18 11.42 11.24
N LEU A 140 -4.78 10.28 10.89
CA LEU A 140 -4.91 9.14 11.81
C LEU A 140 -3.53 8.59 12.18
N THR A 141 -2.64 8.44 11.20
CA THR A 141 -1.28 7.94 11.44
C THR A 141 -0.50 8.90 12.33
N GLU A 142 -0.53 10.21 12.02
CA GLU A 142 0.09 11.25 12.86
C GLU A 142 -0.45 11.21 14.30
N TYR A 143 -1.75 11.00 14.50
CA TYR A 143 -2.33 10.90 15.85
C TYR A 143 -1.76 9.75 16.67
N TYR A 144 -1.52 8.59 16.06
CA TYR A 144 -1.02 7.40 16.76
C TYR A 144 0.50 7.41 16.97
N THR A 145 1.26 8.10 16.12
CA THR A 145 2.72 8.05 16.15
C THR A 145 3.39 9.32 16.63
N ALA A 146 2.81 10.51 16.46
CA ALA A 146 3.49 11.76 16.77
C ALA A 146 3.70 12.01 18.28
N MET A 147 4.80 12.69 18.61
CA MET A 147 5.10 13.12 19.97
C MET A 147 4.03 14.06 20.55
N GLY A 148 3.82 14.00 21.86
CA GLY A 148 2.83 14.81 22.57
C GLY A 148 1.36 14.40 22.34
N LYS A 149 1.10 13.36 21.54
CA LYS A 149 -0.25 12.79 21.40
C LYS A 149 -0.53 11.76 22.47
N ARG A 150 -1.81 11.66 22.87
CA ARG A 150 -2.28 10.74 23.92
C ARG A 150 -1.81 9.29 23.75
N PRO A 151 -1.79 8.70 22.53
CA PRO A 151 -1.32 7.32 22.37
C PRO A 151 0.16 7.14 22.76
N VAL A 152 1.05 8.00 22.26
CA VAL A 152 2.50 7.94 22.56
C VAL A 152 2.79 8.27 24.03
N LEU A 153 2.08 9.24 24.61
CA LEU A 153 2.16 9.54 26.06
C LEU A 153 1.82 8.32 26.92
N GLY A 154 0.91 7.45 26.45
CA GLY A 154 0.62 6.18 27.11
C GLY A 154 1.81 5.23 27.13
N ILE A 155 2.59 5.15 26.05
CA ILE A 155 3.82 4.35 26.01
C ILE A 155 4.87 4.94 26.97
N ILE A 156 5.07 6.26 26.91
CA ILE A 156 6.03 6.99 27.76
C ILE A 156 5.75 6.73 29.24
N LYS A 157 4.48 6.86 29.65
CA LYS A 157 4.07 6.57 31.03
C LYS A 157 4.36 5.13 31.42
N ASN A 158 4.13 4.17 30.53
CA ASN A 158 4.42 2.76 30.83
C ASN A 158 5.91 2.45 30.88
N SER A 159 6.77 3.21 30.18
CA SER A 159 8.23 3.05 30.25
C SER A 159 8.79 3.22 31.66
N SER A 160 8.14 3.99 32.54
CA SER A 160 8.57 4.16 33.93
C SER A 160 8.55 2.86 34.73
N THR A 161 7.74 1.88 34.29
CA THR A 161 7.62 0.56 34.93
C THR A 161 8.49 -0.51 34.26
N GLY A 162 9.27 -0.15 33.24
CA GLY A 162 10.27 -1.02 32.58
C GLY A 162 9.92 -1.41 31.14
N ALA A 163 10.80 -2.23 30.54
CA ALA A 163 10.71 -2.60 29.12
C ALA A 163 9.47 -3.46 28.80
N ALA A 164 9.05 -4.34 29.70
CA ALA A 164 7.93 -5.25 29.44
C ALA A 164 6.61 -4.51 29.23
N THR A 165 6.30 -3.56 30.11
CA THR A 165 5.09 -2.72 30.03
C THR A 165 5.16 -1.74 28.86
N ASN A 166 6.35 -1.22 28.52
CA ASN A 166 6.58 -0.44 27.30
C ASN A 166 6.23 -1.25 26.04
N ILE A 167 6.71 -2.50 25.94
CA ILE A 167 6.42 -3.38 24.80
C ILE A 167 4.92 -3.72 24.75
N ILE A 168 4.29 -4.05 25.88
CA ILE A 168 2.85 -4.32 25.92
C ILE A 168 2.05 -3.09 25.46
N ALA A 169 2.44 -1.89 25.90
CA ALA A 169 1.77 -0.65 25.54
C ALA A 169 1.86 -0.37 24.03
N GLY A 170 3.05 -0.52 23.42
CA GLY A 170 3.23 -0.30 21.98
C GLY A 170 2.53 -1.34 21.11
N LEU A 171 2.56 -2.63 21.50
CA LEU A 171 1.81 -3.68 20.80
C LEU A 171 0.30 -3.40 20.84
N SER A 172 -0.22 -3.07 22.02
CA SER A 172 -1.63 -2.73 22.21
C SER A 172 -2.05 -1.50 21.39
N LEU A 173 -1.23 -0.44 21.43
CA LEU A 173 -1.45 0.77 20.62
C LEU A 173 -1.47 0.46 19.13
N GLY A 174 -0.51 -0.32 18.64
CA GLY A 174 -0.46 -0.70 17.24
C GLY A 174 -1.73 -1.45 16.81
N MET A 175 -2.17 -2.44 17.61
CA MET A 175 -3.39 -3.20 17.31
C MET A 175 -4.63 -2.30 17.29
N MET A 176 -4.75 -1.42 18.29
CA MET A 176 -5.84 -0.44 18.37
C MET A 176 -5.81 0.56 17.21
N SER A 177 -4.62 0.91 16.70
CA SER A 177 -4.47 1.86 15.60
C SER A 177 -5.07 1.36 14.28
N THR A 178 -5.38 0.07 14.15
CA THR A 178 -6.06 -0.50 12.97
C THR A 178 -7.53 -0.11 12.90
N PHE A 179 -8.18 0.20 14.02
CA PHE A 179 -9.62 0.38 14.12
C PHE A 179 -10.16 1.49 13.20
N ALA A 180 -9.66 2.71 13.36
CA ALA A 180 -10.16 3.86 12.60
C ALA A 180 -9.81 3.78 11.09
N PRO A 181 -8.57 3.42 10.68
CA PRO A 181 -8.24 3.22 9.28
C PRO A 181 -9.09 2.16 8.56
N VAL A 182 -9.37 1.02 9.21
CA VAL A 182 -10.18 -0.05 8.58
C VAL A 182 -11.62 0.40 8.38
N ILE A 183 -12.21 1.12 9.35
CA ILE A 183 -13.54 1.71 9.19
C ILE A 183 -13.54 2.76 8.08
N LEU A 184 -12.49 3.59 8.01
CA LEU A 184 -12.31 4.58 6.95
C LEU A 184 -12.27 3.89 5.57
N PHE A 185 -11.52 2.80 5.43
CA PHE A 185 -11.47 2.05 4.17
C PHE A 185 -12.83 1.43 3.83
N ALA A 186 -13.49 0.77 4.79
CA ALA A 186 -14.81 0.19 4.55
C ALA A 186 -15.83 1.24 4.07
N GLY A 187 -15.86 2.40 4.74
CA GLY A 187 -16.72 3.52 4.33
C GLY A 187 -16.35 4.10 2.97
N ALA A 188 -15.05 4.23 2.68
CA ALA A 188 -14.57 4.71 1.39
C ALA A 188 -14.91 3.76 0.24
N ILE A 189 -14.75 2.46 0.44
CA ILE A 189 -15.06 1.44 -0.55
C ILE A 189 -16.55 1.46 -0.86
N TRP A 190 -17.40 1.42 0.18
CA TRP A 190 -18.84 1.41 -0.02
C TRP A 190 -19.34 2.72 -0.63
N GLY A 191 -18.82 3.87 -0.16
CA GLY A 191 -19.15 5.18 -0.70
C GLY A 191 -18.71 5.35 -2.16
N ALA A 192 -17.50 4.92 -2.51
CA ALA A 192 -16.98 5.00 -3.88
C ALA A 192 -17.71 4.03 -4.82
N TYR A 193 -18.04 2.82 -4.35
CA TYR A 193 -18.86 1.87 -5.10
C TYR A 193 -20.27 2.42 -5.33
N ALA A 194 -20.90 3.01 -4.31
CA ALA A 194 -22.19 3.66 -4.45
C ALA A 194 -22.14 4.86 -5.43
N CYS A 195 -20.97 5.45 -5.67
CA CYS A 195 -20.82 6.51 -6.65
C CYS A 195 -20.80 5.98 -8.09
N ALA A 196 -19.92 5.04 -8.42
CA ALA A 196 -19.71 4.59 -9.80
C ALA A 196 -19.24 3.12 -9.90
N GLY A 197 -19.76 2.24 -9.03
CA GLY A 197 -19.41 0.83 -9.00
C GLY A 197 -17.91 0.59 -8.74
N PHE A 198 -17.37 -0.49 -9.27
CA PHE A 198 -15.94 -0.78 -9.13
C PHE A 198 -15.03 0.23 -9.82
N TYR A 199 -15.51 0.89 -10.89
CA TYR A 199 -14.79 2.02 -11.48
C TYR A 199 -14.68 3.19 -10.48
N GLY A 200 -15.73 3.45 -9.71
CA GLY A 200 -15.73 4.39 -8.58
C GLY A 200 -14.66 4.06 -7.53
N VAL A 201 -14.56 2.79 -7.13
CA VAL A 201 -13.51 2.33 -6.20
C VAL A 201 -12.11 2.53 -6.78
N ALA A 202 -11.91 2.20 -8.06
CA ALA A 202 -10.62 2.34 -8.73
C ALA A 202 -10.20 3.79 -8.96
N ILE A 203 -11.14 4.67 -9.34
CA ILE A 203 -10.85 6.09 -9.50
C ILE A 203 -10.60 6.77 -8.14
N ALA A 204 -11.28 6.35 -7.07
CA ALA A 204 -10.98 6.81 -5.72
C ALA A 204 -9.56 6.41 -5.30
N ALA A 205 -9.17 5.15 -5.55
CA ALA A 205 -7.80 4.69 -5.32
C ALA A 205 -6.78 5.51 -6.14
N SER A 206 -7.08 5.78 -7.41
CA SER A 206 -6.25 6.57 -8.31
C SER A 206 -6.11 8.03 -7.84
N ALA A 207 -7.21 8.64 -7.43
CA ALA A 207 -7.26 10.01 -6.92
C ALA A 207 -6.47 10.16 -5.63
N MET A 208 -6.55 9.17 -4.72
CA MET A 208 -5.69 9.13 -3.54
C MET A 208 -4.21 9.25 -3.94
N MET A 209 -3.80 8.58 -5.03
CA MET A 209 -2.42 8.60 -5.54
C MET A 209 -2.05 9.87 -6.31
N ALA A 210 -2.98 10.78 -6.59
CA ALA A 210 -2.67 12.00 -7.34
C ALA A 210 -1.71 12.93 -6.60
N THR A 211 -1.67 12.89 -5.26
CA THR A 211 -0.75 13.69 -4.43
C THR A 211 0.51 12.92 -4.02
N THR A 212 0.82 11.80 -4.67
CA THR A 212 1.96 10.94 -4.32
C THR A 212 3.29 11.68 -4.30
N ALA A 213 3.49 12.66 -5.20
CA ALA A 213 4.75 13.41 -5.24
C ALA A 213 4.99 14.21 -3.96
N MET A 214 3.95 14.84 -3.39
CA MET A 214 4.06 15.51 -2.10
C MET A 214 4.33 14.50 -0.98
N GLN A 215 3.65 13.35 -0.98
CA GLN A 215 3.81 12.36 0.10
C GLN A 215 5.18 11.71 0.08
N LEU A 216 5.74 11.43 -1.11
CA LEU A 216 7.11 10.94 -1.25
C LEU A 216 8.14 11.99 -0.84
N ALA A 217 7.91 13.28 -1.11
CA ALA A 217 8.81 14.33 -0.65
C ALA A 217 8.84 14.43 0.88
N ILE A 218 7.66 14.32 1.52
CA ILE A 218 7.49 14.32 2.98
C ILE A 218 8.10 13.07 3.63
N ASP A 219 7.96 11.89 3.00
CA ASP A 219 8.54 10.63 3.46
C ASP A 219 10.09 10.64 3.31
N ALA A 220 10.59 11.04 2.13
CA ALA A 220 12.04 11.11 1.86
C ALA A 220 12.78 12.15 2.73
N PHE A 221 12.07 13.15 3.25
CA PHE A 221 12.64 14.11 4.19
C PHE A 221 13.21 13.44 5.45
N GLY A 222 12.54 12.41 5.99
CA GLY A 222 12.96 11.75 7.23
C GLY A 222 14.36 11.13 7.15
N PRO A 223 14.61 10.19 6.21
CA PRO A 223 15.93 9.61 6.03
C PRO A 223 17.04 10.63 5.68
N ILE A 224 16.69 11.75 5.04
CA ILE A 224 17.65 12.84 4.77
C ILE A 224 18.03 13.53 6.09
N ALA A 225 17.05 13.83 6.95
CA ALA A 225 17.28 14.45 8.26
C ALA A 225 18.09 13.54 9.20
N ASP A 226 17.77 12.24 9.23
CA ASP A 226 18.50 11.24 10.02
C ASP A 226 19.98 11.16 9.58
N ASN A 227 20.25 11.03 8.27
CA ASN A 227 21.61 11.05 7.75
C ASN A 227 22.36 12.36 8.05
N ALA A 228 21.67 13.51 7.98
CA ALA A 228 22.27 14.79 8.34
C ALA A 228 22.68 14.83 9.82
N GLY A 229 21.84 14.30 10.73
CA GLY A 229 22.18 14.16 12.14
C GLY A 229 23.35 13.21 12.37
N GLY A 230 23.37 12.06 11.69
CA GLY A 230 24.48 11.11 11.74
C GLY A 230 25.81 11.72 11.27
N ILE A 231 25.80 12.46 10.16
CA ILE A 231 26.98 13.18 9.68
C ILE A 231 27.43 14.25 10.67
N ALA A 232 26.51 14.99 11.28
CA ALA A 232 26.83 16.01 12.27
C ALA A 232 27.54 15.42 13.50
N GLU A 233 27.03 14.30 14.02
CA GLU A 233 27.63 13.56 15.14
C GLU A 233 29.03 13.02 14.77
N MET A 234 29.15 12.33 13.63
CA MET A 234 30.42 11.73 13.18
C MET A 234 31.48 12.78 12.82
N SER A 235 31.07 14.03 12.54
CA SER A 235 31.97 15.13 12.21
C SER A 235 32.28 16.04 13.42
N GLU A 236 31.81 15.68 14.61
CA GLU A 236 31.98 16.46 15.86
C GLU A 236 31.54 17.93 15.71
N LEU A 237 30.45 18.16 14.98
CA LEU A 237 29.89 19.51 14.85
C LEU A 237 29.34 20.01 16.19
N PRO A 238 29.18 21.34 16.39
CA PRO A 238 28.63 21.88 17.63
C PRO A 238 27.25 21.31 17.98
N ASP A 239 26.97 21.16 19.28
CA ASP A 239 25.72 20.58 19.80
C ASP A 239 24.45 21.20 19.20
N GLU A 240 24.46 22.52 18.92
CA GLU A 240 23.35 23.21 18.27
C GLU A 240 22.96 22.61 16.91
N VAL A 241 23.93 22.10 16.14
CA VAL A 241 23.66 21.42 14.86
C VAL A 241 22.95 20.11 15.11
N ARG A 242 23.38 19.34 16.11
CA ARG A 242 22.77 18.07 16.48
C ARG A 242 21.34 18.27 16.99
N GLU A 243 21.13 19.24 17.88
CA GLU A 243 19.80 19.62 18.38
C GLU A 243 18.83 19.95 17.24
N ARG A 244 19.28 20.73 16.25
CA ARG A 244 18.45 21.05 15.07
C ARG A 244 18.16 19.81 14.23
N THR A 245 19.14 18.95 13.98
CA THR A 245 18.91 17.72 13.22
C THR A 245 18.00 16.74 13.96
N ASP A 246 18.04 16.68 15.30
CA ASP A 246 17.16 15.84 16.11
C ASP A 246 15.70 16.31 16.04
N ILE A 247 15.44 17.62 15.98
CA ILE A 247 14.11 18.19 15.71
C ILE A 247 13.61 17.73 14.33
N LEU A 248 14.48 17.80 13.30
CA LEU A 248 14.13 17.40 11.94
C LEU A 248 13.92 15.87 11.83
N ASP A 249 14.74 15.06 12.49
CA ASP A 249 14.63 13.60 12.56
C ASP A 249 13.32 13.17 13.25
N ALA A 250 12.97 13.80 14.38
CA ALA A 250 11.70 13.50 15.06
C ALA A 250 10.46 13.80 14.20
N VAL A 251 10.50 14.90 13.44
CA VAL A 251 9.48 15.20 12.42
C VAL A 251 9.53 14.16 11.31
N GLY A 252 10.73 13.82 10.85
CA GLY A 252 11.03 12.78 9.87
C GLY A 252 10.43 11.42 10.20
N ASN A 253 10.49 10.98 11.45
CA ASN A 253 9.92 9.70 11.89
C ASN A 253 8.38 9.71 11.82
N THR A 254 7.78 10.85 12.17
CA THR A 254 6.34 11.04 12.04
C THR A 254 5.91 11.08 10.57
N THR A 255 6.65 11.82 9.73
CA THR A 255 6.35 11.92 8.30
C THR A 255 6.59 10.61 7.55
N ALA A 256 7.62 9.84 7.93
CA ALA A 256 7.87 8.50 7.42
C ALA A 256 6.75 7.53 7.81
N ALA A 257 6.26 7.59 9.05
CA ALA A 257 5.09 6.82 9.45
C ALA A 257 3.86 7.20 8.61
N VAL A 258 3.60 8.50 8.38
CA VAL A 258 2.52 8.98 7.51
C VAL A 258 2.68 8.48 6.07
N GLY A 259 3.89 8.54 5.51
CA GLY A 259 4.21 8.03 4.17
C GLY A 259 3.95 6.51 4.05
N LYS A 260 4.39 5.74 5.05
CA LYS A 260 4.11 4.31 5.17
C LYS A 260 2.61 4.02 5.30
N GLY A 261 1.89 4.78 6.13
CA GLY A 261 0.43 4.68 6.29
C GLY A 261 -0.32 4.96 4.98
N PHE A 262 0.09 5.99 4.25
CA PHE A 262 -0.41 6.31 2.92
C PHE A 262 -0.12 5.17 1.92
N ALA A 263 1.08 4.60 1.94
CA ALA A 263 1.46 3.47 1.09
C ALA A 263 0.59 2.22 1.38
N ILE A 264 0.23 1.97 2.65
CA ILE A 264 -0.69 0.88 3.03
C ILE A 264 -2.11 1.15 2.55
N ALA A 265 -2.64 2.34 2.82
CA ALA A 265 -3.98 2.72 2.37
C ALA A 265 -4.13 2.64 0.85
N SER A 266 -3.10 3.10 0.13
CA SER A 266 -3.07 2.95 -1.33
C SER A 266 -3.07 1.48 -1.75
N ALA A 267 -2.33 0.61 -1.05
CA ALA A 267 -2.31 -0.82 -1.34
C ALA A 267 -3.69 -1.47 -1.12
N ALA A 268 -4.38 -1.11 -0.03
CA ALA A 268 -5.73 -1.61 0.28
C ALA A 268 -6.73 -1.27 -0.83
N LEU A 269 -6.83 0.02 -1.21
CA LEU A 269 -7.76 0.46 -2.26
C LEU A 269 -7.35 -0.08 -3.64
N THR A 270 -6.04 -0.16 -3.93
CA THR A 270 -5.55 -0.71 -5.20
C THR A 270 -5.85 -2.19 -5.32
N ALA A 271 -5.67 -2.98 -4.25
CA ALA A 271 -5.98 -4.40 -4.27
C ALA A 271 -7.44 -4.66 -4.63
N LEU A 272 -8.37 -3.85 -4.11
CA LEU A 272 -9.79 -3.95 -4.45
C LEU A 272 -10.09 -3.57 -5.91
N ALA A 273 -9.46 -2.52 -6.42
CA ALA A 273 -9.55 -2.17 -7.83
C ALA A 273 -9.01 -3.31 -8.73
N LEU A 274 -7.90 -3.93 -8.32
CA LEU A 274 -7.34 -5.10 -8.99
C LEU A 274 -8.25 -6.33 -8.87
N PHE A 275 -9.00 -6.50 -7.78
CA PHE A 275 -9.99 -7.57 -7.66
C PHE A 275 -11.14 -7.41 -8.63
N ALA A 276 -11.65 -6.20 -8.77
CA ALA A 276 -12.68 -5.94 -9.77
C ALA A 276 -12.17 -6.29 -11.17
N ALA A 277 -10.98 -5.81 -11.54
CA ALA A 277 -10.35 -6.16 -12.81
C ALA A 277 -10.13 -7.69 -12.95
N TYR A 278 -9.71 -8.37 -11.87
CA TYR A 278 -9.49 -9.81 -11.86
C TYR A 278 -10.77 -10.61 -12.14
N VAL A 279 -11.87 -10.27 -11.45
CA VAL A 279 -13.18 -10.91 -11.68
C VAL A 279 -13.58 -10.75 -13.14
N THR A 280 -13.37 -9.56 -13.72
CA THR A 280 -13.72 -9.33 -15.11
C THR A 280 -12.81 -10.08 -16.11
N PHE A 281 -11.50 -10.14 -15.88
CA PHE A 281 -10.59 -10.90 -16.76
C PHE A 281 -10.76 -12.41 -16.67
N THR A 282 -11.17 -12.92 -15.51
CA THR A 282 -11.43 -14.36 -15.34
C THR A 282 -12.82 -14.76 -15.82
N GLY A 283 -13.74 -13.81 -15.97
CA GLY A 283 -15.14 -14.08 -16.34
C GLY A 283 -15.94 -14.79 -15.26
N ILE A 284 -15.47 -14.80 -14.00
CA ILE A 284 -16.19 -15.44 -12.91
C ILE A 284 -17.37 -14.57 -12.46
N ASP A 285 -18.48 -15.21 -12.09
CA ASP A 285 -19.69 -14.55 -11.57
C ASP A 285 -19.54 -14.03 -10.12
N GLY A 286 -18.32 -13.99 -9.59
CA GLY A 286 -17.99 -13.58 -8.22
C GLY A 286 -17.20 -14.62 -7.43
N ILE A 287 -16.95 -14.30 -6.16
CA ILE A 287 -16.21 -15.15 -5.22
C ILE A 287 -17.19 -15.68 -4.17
N ASN A 288 -17.59 -16.95 -4.29
CA ASN A 288 -18.52 -17.58 -3.38
C ASN A 288 -17.79 -18.26 -2.21
N ILE A 289 -17.79 -17.59 -1.06
CA ILE A 289 -17.17 -18.08 0.18
C ILE A 289 -17.80 -19.37 0.74
N PHE A 290 -18.94 -19.83 0.23
CA PHE A 290 -19.53 -21.12 0.61
C PHE A 290 -18.87 -22.31 -0.11
N LYS A 291 -18.08 -22.08 -1.16
CA LYS A 291 -17.32 -23.17 -1.80
C LYS A 291 -16.11 -23.54 -0.95
N ALA A 292 -15.95 -24.82 -0.65
CA ALA A 292 -14.88 -25.30 0.25
C ALA A 292 -13.47 -24.88 -0.19
N LYS A 293 -13.17 -24.96 -1.50
CA LYS A 293 -11.88 -24.51 -2.07
C LYS A 293 -11.65 -23.01 -1.85
N VAL A 294 -12.68 -22.19 -2.04
CA VAL A 294 -12.62 -20.73 -1.91
C VAL A 294 -12.39 -20.34 -0.44
N LEU A 295 -13.14 -20.94 0.48
CA LEU A 295 -12.99 -20.70 1.91
C LEU A 295 -11.60 -21.15 2.41
N ALA A 296 -11.12 -22.31 1.97
CA ALA A 296 -9.77 -22.78 2.31
C ALA A 296 -8.69 -21.80 1.81
N ALA A 297 -8.80 -21.37 0.55
CA ALA A 297 -7.86 -20.41 -0.04
C ALA A 297 -7.87 -19.06 0.69
N LEU A 298 -9.03 -18.60 1.18
CA LEU A 298 -9.14 -17.39 2.00
C LEU A 298 -8.31 -17.47 3.29
N PHE A 299 -8.40 -18.58 4.02
CA PHE A 299 -7.59 -18.80 5.23
C PHE A 299 -6.09 -18.91 4.93
N ILE A 300 -5.74 -19.61 3.84
CA ILE A 300 -4.34 -19.68 3.38
C ILE A 300 -3.83 -18.27 3.08
N GLY A 301 -4.59 -17.47 2.34
CA GLY A 301 -4.24 -16.08 2.03
C GLY A 301 -4.10 -15.22 3.29
N GLY A 302 -5.02 -15.36 4.25
CA GLY A 302 -4.97 -14.62 5.51
C GLY A 302 -3.73 -14.94 6.37
N MET A 303 -3.18 -16.14 6.25
CA MET A 303 -1.96 -16.56 6.95
C MET A 303 -0.69 -15.93 6.34
N ILE A 304 -0.65 -15.70 5.03
CA ILE A 304 0.57 -15.29 4.32
C ILE A 304 1.21 -14.02 4.90
N PRO A 305 0.47 -12.92 5.18
CA PRO A 305 1.05 -11.74 5.83
C PRO A 305 1.71 -12.05 7.18
N VAL A 306 1.10 -12.92 7.99
CA VAL A 306 1.63 -13.30 9.32
C VAL A 306 2.96 -14.03 9.18
N VAL A 307 2.99 -15.02 8.28
CA VAL A 307 4.19 -15.83 8.01
C VAL A 307 5.29 -14.97 7.39
N PHE A 308 4.95 -14.08 6.46
CA PHE A 308 5.88 -13.14 5.87
C PHE A 308 6.49 -12.24 6.95
N SER A 309 5.67 -11.66 7.83
CA SER A 309 6.16 -10.81 8.92
C SER A 309 7.10 -11.58 9.86
N ALA A 310 6.75 -12.82 10.21
CA ALA A 310 7.60 -13.67 11.04
C ALA A 310 8.95 -13.96 10.38
N MET A 311 8.96 -14.26 9.07
CA MET A 311 10.19 -14.48 8.31
C MET A 311 11.05 -13.22 8.28
N ALA A 312 10.48 -12.07 7.90
CA ALA A 312 11.18 -10.80 7.84
C ALA A 312 11.79 -10.41 9.20
N MET A 313 11.02 -10.52 10.28
CA MET A 313 11.50 -10.24 11.64
C MET A 313 12.61 -11.19 12.08
N SER A 314 12.47 -12.49 11.79
CA SER A 314 13.50 -13.48 12.13
C SER A 314 14.81 -13.18 11.41
N SER A 315 14.74 -12.80 10.14
CA SER A 315 15.91 -12.44 9.34
C SER A 315 16.62 -11.21 9.89
N VAL A 316 15.90 -10.15 10.27
CA VAL A 316 16.50 -8.98 10.93
C VAL A 316 17.12 -9.37 12.26
N GLY A 317 16.46 -10.18 13.08
CA GLY A 317 16.99 -10.63 14.38
C GLY A 317 18.31 -11.40 14.25
N LYS A 318 18.44 -12.28 13.24
CA LYS A 318 19.70 -12.98 12.94
C LYS A 318 20.81 -12.01 12.54
N ALA A 319 20.51 -11.07 11.63
CA ALA A 319 21.47 -10.08 11.16
C ALA A 319 21.92 -9.13 12.29
N ALA A 320 20.98 -8.65 13.10
CA ALA A 320 21.25 -7.80 14.25
C ALA A 320 22.13 -8.53 15.28
N MET A 321 21.88 -9.81 15.55
CA MET A 321 22.73 -10.56 16.47
C MET A 321 24.16 -10.76 15.94
N ALA A 322 24.33 -10.96 14.64
CA ALA A 322 25.65 -10.98 14.02
C ALA A 322 26.34 -9.61 14.14
N MET A 323 25.61 -8.51 13.87
CA MET A 323 26.10 -7.14 14.00
C MET A 323 26.55 -6.83 15.43
N VAL A 324 25.75 -7.17 16.45
CA VAL A 324 26.09 -6.93 17.86
C VAL A 324 27.35 -7.71 18.27
N LYS A 325 27.49 -8.96 17.83
CA LYS A 325 28.70 -9.75 18.10
C LYS A 325 29.94 -9.14 17.47
N GLU A 326 29.81 -8.63 16.25
CA GLU A 326 30.90 -7.98 15.52
C GLU A 326 31.31 -6.65 16.17
N VAL A 327 30.36 -5.77 16.48
CA VAL A 327 30.64 -4.50 17.18
C VAL A 327 31.31 -4.76 18.54
N ARG A 328 30.84 -5.76 19.30
CA ARG A 328 31.46 -6.16 20.58
C ARG A 328 32.87 -6.70 20.40
N ARG A 329 33.13 -7.45 19.32
CA ARG A 329 34.47 -7.93 18.97
C ARG A 329 35.39 -6.75 18.69
N GLN A 330 34.96 -5.79 17.88
CA GLN A 330 35.75 -4.59 17.58
C GLN A 330 36.09 -3.80 18.84
N PHE A 331 35.10 -3.53 19.72
CA PHE A 331 35.34 -2.83 20.99
C PHE A 331 36.28 -3.57 21.95
N LYS A 332 36.34 -4.90 21.89
CA LYS A 332 37.20 -5.70 22.76
C LYS A 332 38.61 -5.86 22.19
N ASP A 333 38.71 -6.12 20.89
CA ASP A 333 39.92 -6.63 20.27
C ASP A 333 40.75 -5.53 19.59
N ILE A 334 40.17 -4.38 19.24
CA ILE A 334 40.87 -3.24 18.61
C ILE A 334 41.31 -2.24 19.70
N PRO A 335 42.62 -2.14 20.03
CA PRO A 335 43.09 -1.19 21.04
C PRO A 335 42.93 0.25 20.56
N GLY A 336 42.44 1.15 21.43
CA GLY A 336 42.29 2.57 21.09
C GLY A 336 40.93 2.94 20.51
N ILE A 337 40.03 1.99 20.25
CA ILE A 337 38.73 2.25 19.61
C ILE A 337 37.76 3.00 20.52
N MET A 338 37.69 2.62 21.80
CA MET A 338 36.82 3.29 22.79
C MET A 338 37.37 4.66 23.20
N GLU A 339 38.68 4.85 23.04
CA GLU A 339 39.37 6.13 23.24
C GLU A 339 39.32 7.06 22.01
N GLY A 340 38.70 6.62 20.90
CA GLY A 340 38.61 7.41 19.66
C GLY A 340 39.93 7.55 18.89
N LYS A 341 40.91 6.70 19.16
CA LYS A 341 42.26 6.77 18.56
C LYS A 341 42.49 5.75 17.44
N ALA A 342 41.63 4.75 17.32
CA ALA A 342 41.68 3.72 16.28
C ALA A 342 40.42 3.76 15.43
N GLU A 343 40.59 3.55 14.12
CA GLU A 343 39.48 3.53 13.16
C GLU A 343 38.72 2.19 13.25
N PRO A 344 37.37 2.21 13.37
CA PRO A 344 36.55 0.99 13.33
C PRO A 344 36.58 0.29 11.96
N GLU A 345 36.34 -1.02 11.96
CA GLU A 345 36.24 -1.83 10.73
C GLU A 345 34.80 -1.76 10.18
N TYR A 346 34.45 -0.65 9.52
CA TYR A 346 33.10 -0.41 8.99
C TYR A 346 32.68 -1.40 7.91
N ASP A 347 33.63 -1.87 7.09
CA ASP A 347 33.41 -2.82 6.00
C ASP A 347 32.82 -4.16 6.49
N LYS A 348 33.23 -4.61 7.69
CA LYS A 348 32.70 -5.84 8.31
C LYS A 348 31.22 -5.72 8.64
N CYS A 349 30.81 -4.60 9.21
CA CYS A 349 29.41 -4.34 9.52
C CYS A 349 28.57 -4.29 8.23
N VAL A 350 29.08 -3.62 7.18
CA VAL A 350 28.42 -3.55 5.86
C VAL A 350 28.32 -4.93 5.22
N ASP A 351 29.36 -5.77 5.28
CA ASP A 351 29.35 -7.12 4.70
C ASP A 351 28.32 -8.04 5.39
N ILE A 352 28.20 -7.95 6.72
CA ILE A 352 27.21 -8.70 7.50
C ILE A 352 25.78 -8.35 7.07
N SER A 353 25.44 -7.05 7.04
CA SER A 353 24.10 -6.62 6.68
C SER A 353 23.78 -6.93 5.21
N THR A 354 24.75 -6.75 4.31
CA THR A 354 24.59 -7.02 2.87
C THR A 354 24.31 -8.50 2.60
N LYS A 355 25.15 -9.39 3.13
CA LYS A 355 24.99 -10.85 2.92
C LYS A 355 23.68 -11.36 3.52
N ALA A 356 23.33 -10.88 4.70
CA ALA A 356 22.07 -11.25 5.35
C ALA A 356 20.87 -10.78 4.52
N ALA A 357 20.84 -9.52 4.09
CA ALA A 357 19.74 -8.97 3.30
C ALA A 357 19.55 -9.72 1.98
N LEU A 358 20.64 -9.97 1.23
CA LEU A 358 20.59 -10.69 -0.05
C LEU A 358 20.05 -12.13 0.09
N ARG A 359 20.50 -12.85 1.12
CA ARG A 359 20.11 -14.25 1.32
C ARG A 359 18.68 -14.37 1.86
N GLU A 360 18.35 -13.54 2.84
CA GLU A 360 17.10 -13.67 3.59
C GLU A 360 15.89 -13.11 2.83
N MET A 361 16.07 -12.17 1.89
CA MET A 361 14.95 -11.64 1.08
C MET A 361 14.37 -12.65 0.08
N MET A 362 15.12 -13.71 -0.27
CA MET A 362 14.72 -14.68 -1.30
C MET A 362 13.45 -15.43 -0.93
N LEU A 363 13.35 -15.95 0.30
CA LEU A 363 12.22 -16.79 0.71
C LEU A 363 10.90 -16.00 0.79
N PRO A 364 10.82 -14.81 1.42
CA PRO A 364 9.61 -13.97 1.39
C PRO A 364 9.21 -13.57 -0.04
N GLY A 365 10.19 -13.28 -0.92
CA GLY A 365 9.95 -12.94 -2.32
C GLY A 365 9.33 -14.11 -3.10
N ILE A 366 9.91 -15.31 -2.98
CA ILE A 366 9.40 -16.53 -3.61
C ILE A 366 7.99 -16.84 -3.12
N LEU A 367 7.73 -16.75 -1.82
CA LEU A 367 6.40 -16.98 -1.24
C LEU A 367 5.34 -16.08 -1.88
N THR A 368 5.67 -14.81 -2.07
CA THR A 368 4.77 -13.80 -2.63
C THR A 368 4.42 -14.06 -4.10
N ILE A 369 5.39 -14.49 -4.91
CA ILE A 369 5.21 -14.70 -6.35
C ILE A 369 4.62 -16.08 -6.64
N VAL A 370 5.17 -17.12 -6.03
CA VAL A 370 4.80 -18.52 -6.31
C VAL A 370 3.47 -18.89 -5.66
N GLY A 371 3.16 -18.32 -4.49
CA GLY A 371 1.90 -18.57 -3.77
C GLY A 371 0.64 -18.42 -4.63
N PRO A 372 0.35 -17.23 -5.21
CA PRO A 372 -0.82 -17.05 -6.07
C PRO A 372 -0.80 -17.94 -7.33
N ILE A 373 0.38 -18.25 -7.88
CA ILE A 373 0.51 -19.15 -9.04
C ILE A 373 0.04 -20.56 -8.67
N ILE A 374 0.52 -21.11 -7.54
CA ILE A 374 0.11 -22.42 -7.05
C ILE A 374 -1.40 -22.45 -6.80
N ILE A 375 -1.94 -21.46 -6.09
CA ILE A 375 -3.38 -21.42 -5.82
C ILE A 375 -4.19 -21.32 -7.11
N GLY A 376 -3.79 -20.48 -8.05
CA GLY A 376 -4.46 -20.31 -9.34
C GLY A 376 -4.56 -21.61 -10.14
N PHE A 377 -3.44 -22.30 -10.35
CA PHE A 377 -3.41 -23.51 -11.17
C PHE A 377 -3.99 -24.75 -10.47
N PHE A 378 -3.90 -24.86 -9.14
CA PHE A 378 -4.41 -26.04 -8.42
C PHE A 378 -5.85 -25.90 -7.93
N MET A 379 -6.29 -24.68 -7.59
CA MET A 379 -7.60 -24.45 -6.96
C MET A 379 -8.57 -23.65 -7.84
N GLY A 380 -8.08 -23.03 -8.92
CA GLY A 380 -8.88 -22.30 -9.90
C GLY A 380 -9.03 -20.80 -9.60
N ALA A 381 -9.62 -20.09 -10.55
CA ALA A 381 -9.73 -18.62 -10.54
C ALA A 381 -10.46 -18.07 -9.30
N GLU A 382 -11.57 -18.69 -8.91
CA GLU A 382 -12.37 -18.20 -7.78
C GLU A 382 -11.64 -18.35 -6.44
N ALA A 383 -10.93 -19.47 -6.26
CA ALA A 383 -10.13 -19.72 -5.06
C ALA A 383 -8.93 -18.77 -4.97
N LEU A 384 -8.28 -18.48 -6.11
CA LEU A 384 -7.22 -17.46 -6.16
C LEU A 384 -7.75 -16.07 -5.80
N GLY A 385 -8.94 -15.69 -6.27
CA GLY A 385 -9.59 -14.45 -5.86
C GLY A 385 -9.76 -14.35 -4.33
N ALA A 386 -10.22 -15.43 -3.70
CA ALA A 386 -10.33 -15.49 -2.23
C ALA A 386 -8.98 -15.48 -1.51
N TYR A 387 -7.96 -16.17 -2.04
CA TYR A 387 -6.59 -16.09 -1.51
C TYR A 387 -6.08 -14.65 -1.52
N MET A 388 -6.23 -13.94 -2.64
CA MET A 388 -5.80 -12.55 -2.72
C MET A 388 -6.59 -11.67 -1.74
N ALA A 389 -7.91 -11.89 -1.59
CA ALA A 389 -8.74 -11.19 -0.59
C ALA A 389 -8.25 -11.42 0.84
N GLY A 390 -7.87 -12.65 1.18
CA GLY A 390 -7.30 -13.00 2.48
C GLY A 390 -5.96 -12.29 2.73
N VAL A 391 -5.06 -12.28 1.73
CA VAL A 391 -3.78 -11.56 1.79
C VAL A 391 -4.02 -10.06 2.01
N THR A 392 -4.99 -9.47 1.31
CA THR A 392 -5.31 -8.04 1.43
C THR A 392 -5.85 -7.68 2.81
N VAL A 393 -6.89 -8.37 3.30
CA VAL A 393 -7.53 -8.02 4.58
C VAL A 393 -6.56 -8.21 5.75
N SER A 394 -5.87 -9.36 5.79
CA SER A 394 -4.88 -9.64 6.83
C SER A 394 -3.66 -8.72 6.70
N GLY A 395 -3.18 -8.51 5.48
CA GLY A 395 -1.99 -7.71 5.22
C GLY A 395 -2.17 -6.24 5.62
N VAL A 396 -3.34 -5.65 5.35
CA VAL A 396 -3.64 -4.26 5.76
C VAL A 396 -3.61 -4.13 7.29
N LEU A 397 -4.20 -5.07 8.02
CA LEU A 397 -4.21 -5.06 9.48
C LEU A 397 -2.78 -5.14 10.04
N TRP A 398 -1.99 -6.10 9.56
CA TRP A 398 -0.61 -6.30 10.00
C TRP A 398 0.29 -5.12 9.63
N ALA A 399 0.12 -4.54 8.45
CA ALA A 399 0.92 -3.40 8.02
C ALA A 399 0.70 -2.18 8.91
N ILE A 400 -0.56 -1.82 9.18
CA ILE A 400 -0.91 -0.69 10.04
C ILE A 400 -0.41 -0.94 11.46
N PHE A 401 -0.68 -2.13 11.99
CA PHE A 401 -0.24 -2.55 13.32
C PHE A 401 1.27 -2.36 13.49
N GLN A 402 2.07 -2.95 12.60
CA GLN A 402 3.53 -2.94 12.72
C GLN A 402 4.12 -1.55 12.52
N ASN A 403 3.66 -0.82 11.50
CA ASN A 403 4.18 0.53 11.22
C ASN A 403 3.87 1.50 12.37
N ASN A 404 2.65 1.47 12.89
CA ASN A 404 2.25 2.40 13.96
C ASN A 404 2.86 2.02 15.31
N ALA A 405 2.95 0.72 15.63
CA ALA A 405 3.63 0.29 16.86
C ALA A 405 5.11 0.73 16.86
N GLY A 406 5.83 0.45 15.78
CA GLY A 406 7.23 0.84 15.64
C GLY A 406 7.43 2.35 15.67
N GLY A 407 6.63 3.11 14.91
CA GLY A 407 6.71 4.58 14.93
C GLY A 407 6.38 5.18 16.31
N ALA A 408 5.43 4.60 17.04
CA ALA A 408 5.07 5.07 18.37
C ALA A 408 6.15 4.75 19.42
N TRP A 409 6.83 3.60 19.34
CA TRP A 409 7.97 3.30 20.20
C TRP A 409 9.15 4.25 19.96
N ASP A 410 9.46 4.54 18.69
CA ASP A 410 10.53 5.46 18.34
C ASP A 410 10.28 6.87 18.87
N ASN A 411 9.08 7.40 18.62
CA ASN A 411 8.71 8.72 19.11
C ASN A 411 8.55 8.76 20.64
N ALA A 412 8.22 7.64 21.29
CA ALA A 412 8.29 7.54 22.75
C ALA A 412 9.74 7.66 23.25
N LYS A 413 10.71 6.99 22.61
CA LYS A 413 12.14 7.14 22.91
C LYS A 413 12.60 8.58 22.68
N LYS A 414 12.30 9.18 21.52
CA LYS A 414 12.65 10.57 21.20
C LYS A 414 12.07 11.58 22.21
N SER A 415 10.88 11.32 22.76
CA SER A 415 10.30 12.18 23.79
C SER A 415 11.16 12.24 25.06
N PHE A 416 11.85 11.16 25.43
CA PHE A 416 12.81 11.18 26.54
C PHE A 416 14.12 11.90 26.18
N GLU A 417 14.54 11.87 24.92
CA GLU A 417 15.71 12.61 24.43
C GLU A 417 15.47 14.13 24.45
N ALA A 418 14.24 14.56 24.12
CA ALA A 418 13.81 15.96 24.22
C ALA A 418 13.47 16.41 25.67
N GLY A 419 13.37 15.46 26.61
CA GLY A 419 12.89 15.70 27.97
C GLY A 419 11.37 15.64 28.05
N VAL A 420 10.84 14.72 28.86
CA VAL A 420 9.40 14.51 29.02
C VAL A 420 9.00 14.43 30.48
N GLU A 421 7.86 15.03 30.80
CA GLU A 421 7.27 14.96 32.14
C GLU A 421 6.51 13.65 32.33
N ILE A 422 6.82 12.92 33.40
CA ILE A 422 6.08 11.73 33.84
C ILE A 422 5.64 11.97 35.28
N ASP A 423 4.33 11.98 35.50
CA ASP A 423 3.71 12.13 36.82
C ASP A 423 4.24 13.35 37.62
N GLY A 424 4.54 14.46 36.94
CA GLY A 424 5.03 15.71 37.53
C GLY A 424 6.56 15.84 37.61
N GLU A 425 7.32 14.82 37.19
CA GLU A 425 8.78 14.85 37.18
C GLU A 425 9.36 14.80 35.76
N MET A 426 10.29 15.71 35.46
CA MET A 426 10.99 15.72 34.18
C MET A 426 12.00 14.57 34.10
N THR A 427 11.82 13.71 33.11
CA THR A 427 12.68 12.57 32.82
C THR A 427 13.42 12.80 31.50
N TYR A 428 14.71 12.45 31.49
CA TYR A 428 15.62 12.72 30.36
C TYR A 428 16.33 11.46 29.87
N LYS A 429 17.12 11.64 28.80
CA LYS A 429 18.06 10.67 28.24
C LYS A 429 18.94 10.06 29.34
N GLY A 430 19.13 8.75 29.27
CA GLY A 430 19.95 7.97 30.22
C GLY A 430 19.22 7.43 31.44
N SER A 431 18.00 7.89 31.72
CA SER A 431 17.14 7.33 32.76
C SER A 431 16.77 5.86 32.50
N GLU A 432 16.33 5.12 33.52
CA GLU A 432 15.85 3.74 33.36
C GLU A 432 14.61 3.67 32.46
N ALA A 433 13.72 4.67 32.54
CA ALA A 433 12.57 4.78 31.64
C ALA A 433 13.01 5.00 30.18
N HIS A 434 14.06 5.81 29.95
CA HIS A 434 14.64 5.97 28.62
C HIS A 434 15.23 4.66 28.09
N LYS A 435 15.97 3.88 28.91
CA LYS A 435 16.49 2.56 28.49
C LYS A 435 15.37 1.57 28.13
N ALA A 436 14.26 1.62 28.87
CA ALA A 436 13.07 0.83 28.53
C ALA A 436 12.46 1.26 27.18
N ALA A 437 12.39 2.57 26.90
CA ALA A 437 11.93 3.10 25.63
C ALA A 437 12.85 2.72 24.45
N VAL A 438 14.18 2.76 24.65
CA VAL A 438 15.17 2.26 23.65
C VAL A 438 14.93 0.78 23.35
N THR A 439 14.64 -0.03 24.38
CA THR A 439 14.31 -1.45 24.17
C THR A 439 13.05 -1.60 23.32
N GLY A 440 12.00 -0.82 23.59
CA GLY A 440 10.80 -0.79 22.76
C GLY A 440 11.07 -0.42 21.30
N ASP A 441 11.86 0.63 21.07
CA ASP A 441 12.24 1.07 19.73
C ASP A 441 13.01 -0.02 18.95
N THR A 442 13.97 -0.69 19.59
CA THR A 442 14.69 -1.81 18.94
C THR A 442 13.81 -3.02 18.60
N VAL A 443 12.68 -3.21 19.31
CA VAL A 443 11.63 -4.17 18.92
C VAL A 443 10.81 -3.63 17.74
N GLY A 444 10.59 -2.32 17.71
CA GLY A 444 9.85 -1.59 16.68
C GLY A 444 10.56 -1.43 15.34
N ASP A 445 11.89 -1.42 15.29
CA ASP A 445 12.68 -1.27 14.05
C ASP A 445 12.32 -2.33 12.98
N PRO A 446 12.36 -3.66 13.26
CA PRO A 446 11.94 -4.65 12.26
C PRO A 446 10.44 -4.56 11.92
N PHE A 447 9.62 -3.96 12.79
CA PHE A 447 8.21 -3.73 12.53
C PHE A 447 8.02 -2.60 11.52
N LYS A 448 8.56 -1.40 11.80
CA LYS A 448 8.32 -0.19 11.01
C LYS A 448 9.19 -0.08 9.76
N ASP A 449 10.34 -0.77 9.69
CA ASP A 449 11.31 -0.59 8.59
C ASP A 449 11.54 -1.86 7.74
N THR A 450 11.01 -3.01 8.16
CA THR A 450 11.14 -4.25 7.37
C THR A 450 9.79 -4.90 7.11
N SER A 451 9.16 -5.48 8.12
CA SER A 451 7.95 -6.30 7.94
C SER A 451 6.73 -5.46 7.55
N GLY A 452 6.43 -4.40 8.30
CA GLY A 452 5.26 -3.55 8.10
C GLY A 452 5.20 -2.87 6.72
N PRO A 453 6.25 -2.16 6.26
CA PRO A 453 6.24 -1.56 4.92
C PRO A 453 6.19 -2.62 3.81
N SER A 454 6.86 -3.76 3.99
CA SER A 454 6.86 -4.83 2.98
C SER A 454 5.47 -5.43 2.73
N MET A 455 4.56 -5.39 3.71
CA MET A 455 3.18 -5.83 3.54
C MET A 455 2.48 -5.11 2.38
N ASN A 456 2.75 -3.82 2.18
CA ASN A 456 2.13 -3.09 1.08
C ASN A 456 2.52 -3.71 -0.27
N ILE A 457 3.77 -4.14 -0.41
CA ILE A 457 4.30 -4.77 -1.62
C ILE A 457 3.72 -6.17 -1.77
N LEU A 458 3.72 -6.96 -0.68
CA LEU A 458 3.13 -8.29 -0.62
C LEU A 458 1.69 -8.31 -1.19
N ILE A 459 0.84 -7.40 -0.71
CA ILE A 459 -0.55 -7.28 -1.14
C ILE A 459 -0.64 -6.97 -2.63
N LYS A 460 0.03 -5.91 -3.08
CA LYS A 460 -0.04 -5.46 -4.49
C LYS A 460 0.55 -6.48 -5.44
N LEU A 461 1.70 -7.07 -5.10
CA LEU A 461 2.37 -8.04 -5.95
C LEU A 461 1.56 -9.33 -6.07
N THR A 462 0.97 -9.79 -4.96
CA THR A 462 0.05 -10.94 -4.99
C THR A 462 -1.12 -10.68 -5.92
N CYS A 463 -1.75 -9.50 -5.83
CA CYS A 463 -2.87 -9.15 -6.70
C CYS A 463 -2.45 -8.99 -8.17
N LEU A 464 -1.29 -8.39 -8.43
CA LEU A 464 -0.76 -8.20 -9.77
C LEU A 464 -0.44 -9.55 -10.44
N VAL A 465 0.21 -10.47 -9.72
CA VAL A 465 0.50 -11.82 -10.24
C VAL A 465 -0.80 -12.54 -10.55
N GLY A 466 -1.79 -12.47 -9.66
CA GLY A 466 -3.13 -13.03 -9.91
C GLY A 466 -3.80 -12.45 -11.16
N LEU A 467 -3.71 -11.13 -11.35
CA LEU A 467 -4.22 -10.45 -12.54
C LEU A 467 -3.50 -10.87 -13.83
N VAL A 468 -2.18 -11.05 -13.79
CA VAL A 468 -1.38 -11.45 -14.95
C VAL A 468 -1.75 -12.86 -15.43
N ILE A 469 -2.03 -13.78 -14.50
CA ILE A 469 -2.45 -15.16 -14.85
C ILE A 469 -3.96 -15.29 -15.06
N ALA A 470 -4.75 -14.27 -14.74
CA ALA A 470 -6.22 -14.29 -14.85
C ALA A 470 -6.72 -14.72 -16.24
N PRO A 471 -6.20 -14.22 -17.37
CA PRO A 471 -6.67 -14.64 -18.70
C PRO A 471 -6.35 -16.11 -19.03
N ILE A 472 -5.35 -16.70 -18.37
CA ILE A 472 -5.01 -18.13 -18.54
C ILE A 472 -6.03 -19.00 -17.79
N LEU A 473 -6.51 -18.51 -16.65
CA LEU A 473 -7.49 -19.20 -15.81
C LEU A 473 -8.93 -19.02 -16.32
N GLY A 474 -9.25 -17.85 -16.87
CA GLY A 474 -10.53 -17.52 -17.49
C GLY A 474 -10.68 -18.16 -18.86
N GLY A 475 -11.15 -19.41 -18.90
CA GLY A 475 -11.31 -20.18 -20.13
C GLY A 475 -11.19 -21.70 -19.94
N HIS A 476 -10.68 -22.16 -18.79
CA HIS A 476 -10.52 -23.59 -18.48
C HIS A 476 -11.53 -24.12 -17.45
N SER A 477 -12.59 -23.36 -17.14
CA SER A 477 -13.63 -23.78 -16.20
C SER A 477 -14.69 -24.72 -16.78
N ASP A 478 -14.52 -25.20 -18.01
CA ASP A 478 -15.36 -26.23 -18.65
C ASP A 478 -14.73 -27.64 -18.64
N GLU A 479 -13.87 -27.96 -17.66
CA GLU A 479 -13.46 -29.35 -17.42
C GLU A 479 -13.97 -29.85 -16.07
N GLY A 480 -15.18 -30.41 -16.08
CA GLY A 480 -15.73 -31.17 -14.96
C GLY A 480 -17.20 -31.54 -15.12
N GLU A 481 -17.47 -32.74 -15.65
CA GLU A 481 -18.76 -33.46 -15.76
C GLU A 481 -19.65 -33.16 -16.99
N GLN A 482 -19.24 -33.67 -18.16
CA GLN A 482 -20.18 -34.34 -19.06
C GLN A 482 -19.69 -35.76 -19.38
N THR A 483 -20.02 -36.71 -18.51
CA THR A 483 -20.34 -38.07 -18.97
C THR A 483 -21.69 -38.03 -19.67
N GLY A 484 -21.71 -37.49 -20.89
CA GLY A 484 -22.84 -37.53 -21.81
C GLY A 484 -22.46 -38.42 -22.98
N SER A 485 -23.13 -39.55 -23.12
CA SER A 485 -23.01 -40.51 -24.22
C SER A 485 -22.87 -39.81 -25.57
N ASN A 486 -21.70 -39.89 -26.20
CA ASN A 486 -21.57 -39.68 -27.64
C ASN A 486 -22.22 -40.89 -28.34
N THR A 487 -23.54 -40.83 -28.48
CA THR A 487 -24.27 -41.67 -29.41
C THR A 487 -23.88 -41.19 -30.80
N ILE A 488 -22.97 -41.93 -31.43
CA ILE A 488 -22.64 -41.75 -32.84
C ILE A 488 -23.89 -42.18 -33.62
N GLU A 489 -24.67 -41.23 -34.12
CA GLU A 489 -25.63 -41.52 -35.18
C GLU A 489 -24.84 -41.88 -36.45
N VAL A 490 -24.72 -43.17 -36.70
CA VAL A 490 -24.25 -43.69 -37.98
C VAL A 490 -25.38 -43.46 -38.98
N GLN A 491 -25.22 -42.45 -39.83
CA GLN A 491 -26.03 -42.32 -41.04
C GLN A 491 -25.57 -43.40 -42.03
N GLU A 492 -26.32 -44.51 -42.14
CA GLU A 492 -26.16 -45.45 -43.24
C GLU A 492 -26.53 -44.76 -44.54
N ILE A 493 -25.53 -44.46 -45.37
CA ILE A 493 -25.72 -44.04 -46.76
C ILE A 493 -25.79 -45.32 -47.59
N GLU A 494 -27.00 -45.71 -48.00
CA GLU A 494 -27.19 -46.67 -49.09
C GLU A 494 -26.67 -46.07 -50.40
N VAL A 495 -25.52 -46.54 -50.86
CA VAL A 495 -24.99 -46.19 -52.18
C VAL A 495 -25.60 -47.14 -53.20
N ALA A 496 -26.64 -46.66 -53.90
CA ALA A 496 -27.05 -47.25 -55.17
C ALA A 496 -25.98 -46.92 -56.24
N GLN A 497 -25.31 -47.95 -56.73
CA GLN A 497 -24.46 -47.85 -57.92
C GLN A 497 -25.34 -47.50 -59.12
N ASP A 498 -25.07 -46.36 -59.75
CA ASP A 498 -25.44 -46.17 -61.15
C ASP A 498 -24.29 -45.60 -61.96
N VAL A 499 -24.15 -46.17 -63.15
CA VAL A 499 -22.98 -46.15 -64.02
C VAL A 499 -23.11 -45.02 -65.04
N ASN A 500 -22.24 -44.00 -64.98
CA ASN A 500 -21.53 -43.38 -66.11
C ASN A 500 -21.13 -41.90 -65.90
N ASN A 501 -19.87 -41.64 -66.27
CA ASN A 501 -19.30 -40.46 -66.92
C ASN A 501 -19.33 -39.07 -66.26
N ASN A 502 -18.10 -38.59 -66.05
CA ASN A 502 -17.60 -37.21 -66.14
C ASN A 502 -18.32 -36.14 -65.33
N THR A 503 -17.73 -35.75 -64.19
CA THR A 503 -17.76 -34.33 -63.80
C THR A 503 -16.59 -33.96 -62.87
N THR A 504 -15.85 -32.94 -63.30
CA THR A 504 -14.95 -32.09 -62.52
C THR A 504 -15.78 -31.26 -61.53
N TYR A 505 -15.38 -31.15 -60.26
CA TYR A 505 -15.99 -30.18 -59.35
C TYR A 505 -14.95 -29.25 -58.71
N VAL A 506 -15.30 -27.97 -58.77
CA VAL A 506 -14.68 -26.80 -58.15
C VAL A 506 -15.19 -26.72 -56.71
N TYR A 507 -14.32 -26.28 -55.79
CA TYR A 507 -14.60 -26.09 -54.38
C TYR A 507 -15.48 -24.86 -54.10
N GLU A 508 -16.37 -25.00 -53.11
CA GLU A 508 -16.60 -24.00 -52.06
C GLU A 508 -16.46 -24.67 -50.69
#